data_AF-A0A530JRU4-F1
#
_entry.id   AF-A0A530JRU4-F1
#
_cell.length_a   1.000
_cell.length_b   1.000
_cell.length_c   1.000
_cell.angle_alpha   90.00
_cell.angle_beta   90.00
_cell.angle_gamma   90.00
#
_symmetry.space_group_name_H-M   'P 1'
#
loop_
_entity.id
_entity.type
_entity.pdbx_description
1 polymer ?
#
loop_
_entity_poly.entity_id
_entity_poly.type
_entity_poly.pdbx_seq_one_letter_code
_entity_poly.pdbx_strand_id
1 'polypeptide(L)' 'VEEMAELQIGIRDGHMYAPRLMKRLNLSMDSGAIRASLVHYNTVEEVHKFGEALRAIIAKLS' A
#
# COMPACT_ATOMS: atom_id res chain seq x y z
N VAL A 1 0.26 -8.26 -1.78
CA VAL A 1 1.31 -7.72 -0.86
C VAL A 1 2.66 -8.38 -1.13
N GLU A 2 2.62 -9.64 -1.56
CA GLU A 2 3.73 -10.52 -1.90
C GLU A 2 4.71 -9.87 -2.90
N GLU A 3 4.22 -9.35 -4.04
CA GLU A 3 5.10 -8.72 -5.05
C GLU A 3 5.89 -7.51 -4.49
N MET A 4 5.30 -6.73 -3.59
CA MET A 4 6.02 -5.63 -2.94
C MET A 4 7.07 -6.13 -1.95
N ALA A 5 6.79 -7.23 -1.25
CA ALA A 5 7.72 -7.84 -0.31
C ALA A 5 8.97 -8.39 -1.03
N GLU A 6 8.80 -8.99 -2.22
CA GLU A 6 9.92 -9.43 -3.08
C GLU A 6 10.85 -8.26 -3.45
N LEU A 7 10.28 -7.07 -3.66
CA LEU A 7 11.03 -5.84 -3.93
C LEU A 7 11.63 -5.17 -2.69
N GLN A 8 11.51 -5.82 -1.52
CA GLN A 8 11.94 -5.32 -0.21
C GLN A 8 11.21 -4.03 0.19
N ILE A 9 9.90 -3.98 -0.05
CA ILE A 9 9.03 -2.85 0.28
C ILE A 9 7.96 -3.31 1.28
N GLY A 10 8.01 -2.76 2.49
CA GLY A 10 7.05 -3.08 3.55
C GLY A 10 5.73 -2.33 3.39
N ILE A 11 4.65 -3.06 3.12
CA ILE A 11 3.27 -2.56 3.13
C ILE A 11 2.35 -3.50 3.93
N ARG A 12 1.14 -3.03 4.23
CA ARG A 12 0.05 -3.87 4.76
C ARG A 12 -1.22 -3.66 3.96
N ASP A 13 -2.08 -4.65 3.92
CA ASP A 13 -3.43 -4.57 3.36
C ASP A 13 -4.50 -4.85 4.42
N GLY A 14 -5.77 -4.60 4.07
CA GLY A 14 -6.93 -4.83 4.92
C GLY A 14 -7.60 -3.55 5.43
N HIS A 15 -8.43 -3.69 6.46
CA HIS A 15 -9.30 -2.61 6.94
C HIS A 15 -8.73 -1.82 8.14
N MET A 16 -7.50 -2.13 8.59
CA MET A 16 -6.80 -1.46 9.70
C MET A 16 -7.64 -1.26 10.98
N TYR A 17 -8.58 -2.18 11.27
CA TYR A 17 -9.57 -2.04 12.36
C TYR A 17 -10.31 -0.68 12.36
N ALA A 18 -10.48 -0.07 11.18
CA ALA A 18 -11.00 1.28 11.02
C ALA A 18 -12.34 1.32 10.24
N PRO A 19 -13.44 0.76 10.78
CA PRO A 19 -14.70 0.61 10.05
C PRO A 19 -15.32 1.95 9.62
N ARG A 20 -15.16 3.01 10.43
CA ARG A 20 -15.65 4.35 10.08
C ARG A 20 -14.89 4.95 8.89
N LEU A 21 -13.59 4.67 8.79
CA LEU A 21 -12.75 5.13 7.68
C LEU A 21 -13.13 4.37 6.40
N MET A 22 -13.27 3.04 6.47
CA MET A 22 -13.69 2.22 5.33
C MET A 22 -15.02 2.70 4.76
N LYS A 23 -16.03 2.94 5.62
CA LYS A 23 -17.32 3.50 5.21
C LYS A 23 -17.18 4.87 4.54
N ARG A 24 -16.33 5.76 5.09
CA ARG A 24 -16.13 7.11 4.52
C ARG A 24 -15.41 7.10 3.17
N LEU A 25 -14.53 6.12 2.93
CA LEU A 25 -13.81 5.93 1.67
C LEU A 25 -14.54 5.00 0.69
N ASN A 26 -15.74 4.51 1.05
CA ASN A 26 -16.51 3.54 0.27
C ASN A 26 -15.74 2.25 -0.05
N LEU A 27 -14.99 1.75 0.94
CA LEU A 27 -14.22 0.50 0.85
C LEU A 27 -14.91 -0.62 1.65
N SER A 28 -14.76 -1.87 1.18
CA SER A 28 -15.25 -3.05 1.90
C SER A 28 -14.41 -3.31 3.15
N MET A 29 -15.02 -3.91 4.18
CA MET A 29 -14.29 -4.43 5.33
C MET A 29 -13.49 -5.69 4.99
N ASP A 30 -13.88 -6.44 3.96
CA ASP A 30 -13.21 -7.69 3.57
C ASP A 30 -11.90 -7.42 2.82
N SER A 31 -11.84 -6.37 2.01
CA SER A 31 -10.65 -6.00 1.23
C SER A 31 -9.90 -4.79 1.80
N GLY A 32 -10.62 -3.77 2.25
CA GLY A 32 -10.05 -2.55 2.81
C GLY A 32 -9.16 -1.78 1.83
N ALA A 33 -7.94 -1.44 2.27
CA ALA A 33 -6.96 -0.70 1.48
C ALA A 33 -5.53 -1.17 1.73
N ILE A 34 -4.63 -0.84 0.80
CA ILE A 34 -3.19 -0.93 1.02
C ILE A 34 -2.72 0.30 1.79
N ARG A 35 -1.84 0.07 2.77
CA ARG A 35 -1.21 1.10 3.59
C ARG A 35 0.31 0.99 3.51
N ALA A 36 0.94 2.06 3.04
CA ALA A 36 2.36 2.33 3.25
C ALA A 36 2.52 3.28 4.44
N SER A 37 3.37 2.94 5.40
CA SER A 37 3.57 3.72 6.62
C SER A 37 4.98 4.30 6.64
N LEU A 38 5.08 5.58 6.28
CA LEU A 38 6.35 6.30 6.30
C LEU A 38 6.69 6.78 7.72
N VAL A 39 7.98 6.88 8.00
CA VAL A 39 8.59 7.25 9.27
C VAL A 39 9.80 8.14 9.02
N HIS A 40 10.34 8.76 10.07
CA HIS A 40 11.37 9.81 9.96
C HIS A 40 12.73 9.35 9.41
N TYR A 41 12.96 8.03 9.31
CA TYR A 41 14.16 7.46 8.71
C TYR A 41 13.95 7.00 7.25
N ASN A 42 12.77 7.22 6.66
CA ASN A 42 12.61 6.99 5.24
C ASN A 42 13.29 8.06 4.40
N THR A 43 13.80 7.68 3.24
CA THR A 43 14.42 8.62 2.29
C THR A 43 13.51 8.91 1.09
N VAL A 44 13.84 9.96 0.34
CA VAL A 44 13.12 10.34 -0.88
C VAL A 44 13.28 9.26 -1.95
N GLU A 45 14.45 8.64 -2.04
CA GLU A 45 14.75 7.54 -2.96
C GLU A 45 13.89 6.31 -2.66
N GLU A 46 13.65 6.00 -1.39
CA GLU A 46 12.73 4.91 -1.00
C GLU A 46 11.28 5.19 -1.46
N VAL A 47 10.83 6.45 -1.36
CA VAL A 47 9.50 6.86 -1.85
C VAL A 47 9.42 6.74 -3.37
N HIS A 48 10.48 7.10 -4.09
CA HIS A 48 10.55 6.91 -5.54
C HIS A 48 10.50 5.43 -5.92
N LYS A 49 11.31 4.59 -5.27
CA LYS A 49 11.32 3.13 -5.46
C LYS A 49 9.93 2.52 -5.21
N PHE A 50 9.24 2.97 -4.15
CA PHE A 50 7.86 2.56 -3.87
C PHE A 50 6.91 2.93 -5.02
N GLY A 51 6.98 4.16 -5.50
CA GLY A 51 6.12 4.63 -6.60
C GLY A 51 6.36 3.87 -7.91
N GLU A 52 7.60 3.55 -8.24
CA GLU A 52 7.97 2.77 -9.42
C GLU A 52 7.44 1.33 -9.33
N ALA A 53 7.66 0.67 -8.19
CA ALA A 53 7.15 -0.68 -7.93
C ALA A 53 5.61 -0.74 -8.06
N LEU A 54 4.91 0.25 -7.49
CA LEU A 54 3.45 0.30 -7.54
C LEU A 54 2.93 0.46 -8.97
N ARG A 55 3.54 1.36 -9.76
CA ARG A 55 3.17 1.55 -11.18
C ARG A 55 3.40 0.29 -12.00
N ALA A 56 4.52 -0.39 -11.80
CA ALA A 56 4.84 -1.63 -12.49
C ALA A 56 3.82 -2.73 -12.19
N ILE A 57 3.41 -2.88 -10.93
CA ILE A 57 2.40 -3.88 -10.54
C ILE A 57 1.03 -3.52 -11.15
N ILE A 58 0.59 -2.26 -11.05
CA ILE A 58 -0.70 -1.83 -11.61
C ILE A 58 -0.75 -2.06 -13.13
N ALA A 59 0.34 -1.76 -13.84
CA ALA A 59 0.41 -1.94 -15.29
C ALA A 59 0.29 -3.41 -15.75
N LYS A 60 0.55 -4.39 -14.87
CA LYS A 60 0.32 -5.82 -15.17
C LYS A 60 -1.15 -6.24 -14.99
N LEU A 61 -1.92 -5.46 -14.22
CA LEU A 61 -3.32 -5.76 -13.88
C LEU A 61 -4.31 -5.14 -14.87
N SER A 62 -3.88 -4.12 -15.63
CA SER A 62 -4.59 -3.52 -16.76
C SER A 62 -4.40 -4.31 -18.04
#